data_AF-A0A522CDJ0-F1
#
_entry.id   AF-A0A522CDJ0-F1
#
_cell.length_a   1.000
_cell.length_b   1.000
_cell.length_c   1.000
_cell.angle_alpha   90.00
_cell.angle_beta   90.00
_cell.angle_gamma   90.00
#
_symmetry.space_group_name_H-M   'P 1'
#
loop_
_entity.id
_entity.type
_entity.pdbx_description
1 polymer ?
#
loop_
_entity_poly.entity_id
_entity_poly.type
_entity_poly.pdbx_seq_one_letter_code
_entity_poly.pdbx_strand_id
1 'polypeptide(L)'
;MTEWNPKTEQLIRDLSDYIDAQFRDIIDPKASTMGTSSRVAFRHASTGRNLLERARDELGMGPTTWDADCERIIRLCKDNGSNAADKLEKIVPVVKQLSKEFGIGPGSEPPGKLEQLKRLKQVKKKGIKID
;
A
#
# COMPACT_ATOMS: atom_id res chain seq x y z
N MET A 1 22.67 2.33 6.24
CA MET A 1 21.48 2.12 7.10
C MET A 1 20.78 3.46 7.17
N THR A 2 19.48 3.54 6.90
CA THR A 2 18.75 4.82 7.02
C THR A 2 18.73 5.23 8.49
N GLU A 3 19.37 6.34 8.84
CA GLU A 3 19.33 6.88 10.20
C GLU A 3 17.93 7.41 10.51
N TRP A 4 17.38 7.02 11.66
CA TRP A 4 16.10 7.52 12.13
C TRP A 4 16.17 9.03 12.32
N ASN A 5 15.24 9.75 11.69
CA ASN A 5 15.10 11.18 11.84
C ASN A 5 13.63 11.60 11.59
N PRO A 6 13.22 12.82 11.97
CA PRO A 6 11.83 13.28 11.81
C PRO A 6 11.33 13.28 10.36
N LYS A 7 12.21 13.44 9.37
CA LYS A 7 11.83 13.40 7.95
C LYS A 7 11.52 11.97 7.51
N THR A 8 12.32 11.01 7.96
CA THR A 8 12.10 9.58 7.73
C THR A 8 10.82 9.11 8.41
N GLU A 9 10.54 9.57 9.63
CA GLU A 9 9.27 9.29 10.31
C GLU A 9 8.07 9.84 9.53
N GLN A 10 8.14 11.10 9.08
CA GLN A 10 7.08 11.70 8.28
C GLN A 10 6.87 10.96 6.95
N LEU A 11 7.95 10.57 6.28
CA LEU A 11 7.88 9.79 5.04
C LEU A 11 7.18 8.44 5.26
N ILE A 12 7.50 7.73 6.35
CA ILE A 12 6.85 6.46 6.72
C ILE A 12 5.36 6.69 7.01
N ARG A 13 5.02 7.78 7.69
CA ARG A 13 3.62 8.13 7.97
C ARG A 13 2.84 8.41 6.69
N ASP A 14 3.39 9.24 5.80
CA ASP A 14 2.75 9.56 4.52
C ASP A 14 2.60 8.31 3.63
N LEU A 15 3.59 7.41 3.66
CA LEU A 15 3.53 6.11 2.98
C LEU A 15 2.42 5.23 3.55
N SER A 16 2.35 5.12 4.87
CA SER A 16 1.33 4.33 5.56
C SER A 16 -0.07 4.86 5.26
N ASP A 17 -0.25 6.17 5.24
CA ASP A 17 -1.51 6.85 4.90
C ASP A 17 -1.91 6.61 3.43
N TYR A 18 -0.95 6.74 2.51
CA TYR A 18 -1.18 6.50 1.09
C TYR A 18 -1.63 5.05 0.82
N ILE A 19 -0.91 4.07 1.39
CA ILE A 19 -1.21 2.64 1.22
C ILE A 19 -2.57 2.32 1.83
N ASP A 20 -2.82 2.73 3.08
CA ASP A 20 -4.09 2.49 3.76
C ASP A 20 -5.27 3.06 2.95
N ALA A 21 -5.18 4.32 2.50
CA ALA A 21 -6.23 4.92 1.68
C ALA A 21 -6.44 4.17 0.35
N GLN A 22 -5.35 3.75 -0.30
CA GLN A 22 -5.42 3.02 -1.58
C GLN A 22 -6.12 1.67 -1.40
N PHE A 23 -5.74 0.89 -0.40
CA PHE A 23 -6.28 -0.44 -0.19
C PHE A 23 -7.68 -0.41 0.44
N ARG A 24 -8.02 0.57 1.27
CA ARG A 24 -9.40 0.82 1.72
C ARG A 24 -10.35 1.03 0.56
N ASP A 25 -9.97 1.84 -0.44
CA ASP A 25 -10.79 2.07 -1.63
C ASP A 25 -10.97 0.81 -2.49
N ILE A 26 -9.97 -0.08 -2.47
CA ILE A 26 -9.98 -1.36 -3.20
C ILE A 26 -10.96 -2.34 -2.54
N ILE A 27 -10.89 -2.49 -1.22
CA ILE A 27 -11.71 -3.47 -0.50
C ILE A 27 -13.12 -2.96 -0.19
N ASP A 28 -13.37 -1.65 -0.22
CA ASP A 28 -14.70 -1.09 0.07
C ASP A 28 -15.74 -1.66 -0.91
N PRO A 29 -16.69 -2.49 -0.44
CA PRO A 29 -17.69 -3.11 -1.30
C PRO A 29 -18.74 -2.11 -1.78
N LYS A 30 -18.90 -0.95 -1.12
CA LYS A 30 -19.88 0.09 -1.49
C LYS A 30 -19.36 0.98 -2.61
N ALA A 31 -18.05 1.15 -2.73
CA ALA A 31 -17.45 1.93 -3.80
C ALA A 31 -17.60 1.23 -5.16
N SER A 32 -17.94 2.00 -6.21
CA SER A 32 -18.00 1.47 -7.57
C SER A 32 -16.62 0.99 -8.05
N THR A 33 -16.55 -0.14 -8.76
CA THR A 33 -15.27 -0.68 -9.28
C THR A 33 -14.54 0.31 -10.17
N MET A 34 -15.28 0.98 -11.07
CA MET A 34 -14.72 1.96 -12.01
C MET A 34 -14.24 3.21 -11.27
N GLY A 35 -15.01 3.71 -10.30
CA GLY A 35 -14.62 4.84 -9.46
C GLY A 35 -13.41 4.53 -8.58
N THR A 36 -13.31 3.31 -8.03
CA THR A 36 -12.13 2.83 -7.32
C THR A 36 -10.91 2.80 -8.24
N SER A 37 -11.01 2.18 -9.43
CA SER A 37 -9.90 2.11 -10.39
C SER A 37 -9.37 3.51 -10.76
N SER A 38 -10.27 4.46 -11.07
CA SER A 38 -9.88 5.85 -11.37
C SER A 38 -9.24 6.56 -10.18
N ARG A 39 -9.80 6.43 -8.97
CA ARG A 39 -9.24 7.06 -7.76
C ARG A 39 -7.85 6.51 -7.42
N VAL A 40 -7.68 5.19 -7.54
CA VAL A 40 -6.39 4.53 -7.32
C VAL A 40 -5.36 5.01 -8.33
N ALA A 41 -5.71 5.04 -9.62
CA ALA A 41 -4.80 5.52 -10.67
C ALA A 41 -4.43 7.00 -10.47
N PHE A 42 -5.42 7.84 -10.15
CA PHE A 42 -5.19 9.26 -9.90
C PHE A 42 -4.30 9.49 -8.68
N ARG A 43 -4.59 8.83 -7.54
CA ARG A 43 -3.78 8.94 -6.32
C ARG A 43 -2.36 8.43 -6.55
N HIS A 44 -2.19 7.36 -7.30
CA HIS A 44 -0.87 6.88 -7.67
C HIS A 44 -0.10 7.91 -8.51
N ALA A 45 -0.76 8.53 -9.50
CA ALA A 45 -0.13 9.53 -10.35
C ALA A 45 0.18 10.85 -9.62
N SER A 46 -0.68 11.29 -8.70
CA SER A 46 -0.55 12.59 -8.03
C SER A 46 0.38 12.56 -6.82
N THR A 47 0.32 11.52 -5.99
CA THR A 47 1.10 11.42 -4.75
C THR A 47 1.90 10.13 -4.67
N GLY A 48 1.33 8.99 -5.06
CA GLY A 48 1.95 7.68 -4.87
C GLY A 48 3.29 7.49 -5.56
N ARG A 49 3.45 7.97 -6.79
CA ARG A 49 4.68 7.78 -7.58
C ARG A 49 5.88 8.44 -6.92
N ASN A 50 5.79 9.74 -6.63
CA ASN A 50 6.87 10.48 -5.98
C ASN A 50 7.17 9.93 -4.58
N LEU A 51 6.13 9.49 -3.87
CA LEU A 51 6.26 9.00 -2.50
C LEU A 51 6.93 7.62 -2.45
N LEU A 52 6.57 6.72 -3.36
CA LEU A 52 7.23 5.42 -3.51
C LEU A 52 8.67 5.57 -4.01
N GLU A 53 8.96 6.54 -4.87
CA GLU A 53 10.32 6.86 -5.31
C GLU A 53 11.17 7.36 -4.15
N ARG A 54 10.66 8.31 -3.35
CA ARG A 54 11.35 8.76 -2.13
C ARG A 54 11.52 7.64 -1.10
N ALA A 55 10.53 6.77 -0.93
CA ALA A 55 10.65 5.61 -0.05
C ALA A 55 11.68 4.60 -0.58
N ARG A 56 11.82 4.47 -1.90
CA ARG A 56 12.89 3.67 -2.50
C ARG A 56 14.27 4.27 -2.22
N ASP A 57 14.42 5.58 -2.37
CA ASP A 57 15.72 6.24 -2.21
C ASP A 57 16.13 6.38 -0.74
N GLU A 58 15.22 6.81 0.13
CA GLU A 58 15.50 7.07 1.54
C GLU A 58 15.41 5.79 2.39
N LEU A 59 14.39 4.97 2.16
CA LEU A 59 14.17 3.75 2.95
C LEU A 59 14.73 2.52 2.27
N GLY A 60 15.07 2.54 0.99
CA GLY A 60 15.51 1.34 0.25
C GLY A 60 14.36 0.42 -0.17
N MET A 61 13.11 0.91 -0.20
CA MET A 61 11.95 0.07 -0.58
C MET A 61 12.01 -0.40 -2.03
N GLY A 62 11.82 -1.69 -2.25
CA GLY A 62 11.76 -2.32 -3.57
C GLY A 62 10.40 -2.99 -3.86
N PRO A 63 9.94 -3.01 -5.12
CA PRO A 63 8.68 -3.68 -5.48
C PRO A 63 8.74 -5.21 -5.28
N THR A 64 9.92 -5.82 -5.38
CA THR A 64 10.15 -7.25 -5.17
C THR A 64 10.35 -7.63 -3.71
N THR A 65 10.67 -6.66 -2.85
CA THR A 65 10.97 -6.84 -1.43
C THR A 65 9.91 -6.23 -0.53
N TRP A 66 8.76 -5.87 -1.07
CA TRP A 66 7.68 -5.16 -0.37
C TRP A 66 7.39 -5.68 1.04
N ASP A 67 7.16 -6.97 1.19
CA ASP A 67 6.84 -7.57 2.49
C ASP A 67 8.00 -7.37 3.50
N ALA A 68 9.24 -7.63 3.07
CA ALA A 68 10.43 -7.46 3.90
C ALA A 68 10.70 -5.98 4.22
N ASP A 69 10.41 -5.09 3.28
CA ASP A 69 10.55 -3.65 3.46
C ASP A 69 9.52 -3.10 4.44
N CYS A 70 8.26 -3.52 4.34
CA CYS A 70 7.23 -3.16 5.30
C CYS A 70 7.57 -3.68 6.70
N GLU A 71 8.02 -4.93 6.85
CA GLU A 71 8.45 -5.47 8.15
C GLU A 71 9.62 -4.67 8.73
N ARG A 72 10.61 -4.32 7.91
CA ARG A 72 11.75 -3.51 8.34
C ARG A 72 11.34 -2.11 8.76
N ILE A 73 10.44 -1.46 8.03
CA ILE A 73 9.90 -0.13 8.36
C ILE A 73 9.11 -0.17 9.66
N ILE A 74 8.24 -1.18 9.83
CA ILE A 74 7.46 -1.36 11.07
C ILE A 74 8.41 -1.58 12.26
N ARG A 75 9.44 -2.42 12.12
CA ARG A 75 10.46 -2.61 13.16
C ARG A 75 11.19 -1.32 13.48
N LEU A 76 11.64 -0.58 12.45
CA LEU A 76 12.31 0.70 12.64
C LEU A 76 11.44 1.70 13.44
N CYS A 77 10.14 1.80 13.15
CA CYS A 77 9.23 2.63 13.92
C CYS A 77 9.08 2.15 15.38
N LYS A 78 8.92 0.84 15.60
CA LYS A 78 8.80 0.25 16.95
C LYS A 78 10.05 0.47 17.80
N ASP A 79 11.22 0.25 17.21
CA ASP A 79 12.52 0.41 17.88
C ASP A 79 12.76 1.87 18.30
N ASN A 80 12.14 2.84 17.61
CA ASN A 80 12.23 4.27 17.90
C ASN A 80 10.99 4.84 18.61
N GLY A 81 10.04 4.00 19.04
CA GLY A 81 8.84 4.43 19.77
C GLY A 81 7.84 5.27 18.95
N SER A 82 7.86 5.17 17.62
CA SER A 82 6.96 5.90 16.72
C SER A 82 5.78 5.04 16.25
N ASN A 83 4.63 5.70 16.10
CA ASN A 83 3.39 5.12 15.56
C ASN A 83 3.18 5.39 14.06
N ALA A 84 4.20 5.91 13.36
CA ALA A 84 4.09 6.26 11.94
C ALA A 84 3.71 5.07 11.04
N ALA A 85 4.05 3.84 11.44
CA ALA A 85 3.77 2.62 10.70
C ALA A 85 2.51 1.85 11.17
N ASP A 86 1.72 2.37 12.12
CA ASP A 86 0.56 1.65 12.67
C ASP A 86 -0.46 1.23 11.60
N LYS A 87 -0.74 2.12 10.65
CA LYS A 87 -1.64 1.82 9.53
C LYS A 87 -1.02 0.80 8.58
N LEU A 88 0.29 0.86 8.39
CA LEU A 88 1.03 -0.10 7.57
C LEU A 88 0.95 -1.50 8.18
N GLU A 89 1.12 -1.62 9.50
CA GLU A 89 1.02 -2.89 10.22
C GLU A 89 -0.35 -3.56 10.03
N LYS A 90 -1.43 -2.77 10.02
CA LYS A 90 -2.79 -3.28 9.78
C LYS A 90 -3.04 -3.65 8.32
N ILE A 91 -2.51 -2.87 7.37
CA ILE A 91 -2.81 -3.06 5.95
C ILE A 91 -1.96 -4.15 5.29
N VAL A 92 -0.70 -4.34 5.70
CA VAL A 92 0.22 -5.36 5.15
C VAL A 92 -0.40 -6.76 5.05
N PRO A 93 -1.03 -7.34 6.10
CA PRO A 93 -1.66 -8.65 5.97
C PRO A 93 -2.79 -8.68 4.94
N VAL A 94 -3.55 -7.58 4.80
CA VAL A 94 -4.61 -7.44 3.80
C VAL A 94 -4.02 -7.35 2.40
N VAL A 95 -2.96 -6.56 2.19
CA VAL A 95 -2.25 -6.50 0.90
C VAL A 95 -1.69 -7.88 0.52
N LYS A 96 -1.12 -8.61 1.48
CA LYS A 96 -0.61 -9.96 1.25
C LYS A 96 -1.71 -10.94 0.86
N GLN A 97 -2.87 -10.86 1.51
CA GLN A 97 -4.05 -11.64 1.14
C GLN A 97 -4.51 -11.28 -0.29
N LEU A 98 -4.60 -9.99 -0.62
CA LEU A 98 -5.02 -9.51 -1.94
C LEU A 98 -4.05 -9.94 -3.05
N SER A 99 -2.75 -9.91 -2.77
CA SER A 99 -1.70 -10.37 -3.67
C SER A 99 -1.83 -11.87 -3.93
N LYS A 100 -1.95 -12.67 -2.87
CA LYS A 100 -2.05 -14.14 -2.97
C LYS A 100 -3.34 -14.61 -3.66
N GLU A 101 -4.47 -13.96 -3.39
CA GLU A 101 -5.76 -14.43 -3.86
C GLU A 101 -6.20 -13.82 -5.21
N PHE A 102 -5.79 -12.58 -5.47
CA PHE A 102 -6.28 -11.82 -6.64
C PHE A 102 -5.14 -11.25 -7.49
N GLY A 103 -3.88 -11.44 -7.11
CA GLY A 103 -2.74 -10.82 -7.79
C GLY A 103 -2.78 -9.30 -7.73
N ILE A 104 -3.26 -8.72 -6.62
CA ILE A 104 -3.26 -7.26 -6.39
C ILE A 104 -2.23 -6.93 -5.32
N GLY A 105 -1.14 -6.29 -5.74
CA GLY A 105 -0.06 -5.84 -4.87
C GLY A 105 0.86 -4.79 -5.53
N PRO A 106 1.73 -4.13 -4.76
CA PRO A 106 2.58 -3.03 -5.21
C PRO A 106 3.70 -3.42 -6.18
N GLY A 107 3.96 -4.72 -6.35
CA GLY A 107 4.91 -5.26 -7.35
C GLY A 107 4.25 -6.04 -8.49
N SER A 108 2.92 -6.05 -8.58
CA SER A 108 2.24 -6.74 -9.68
C SER A 108 2.41 -5.92 -10.95
N GLU A 109 2.85 -6.54 -12.05
CA GLU A 109 2.73 -5.92 -13.38
C GLU A 109 1.31 -5.40 -13.55
N PRO A 110 1.11 -4.14 -13.99
CA PRO A 110 -0.23 -3.59 -14.11
C PRO A 110 -0.98 -4.46 -15.13
N PRO A 111 -1.99 -5.24 -14.70
CA PRO A 111 -2.76 -6.00 -15.65
C PRO A 111 -3.48 -5.01 -16.56
N GLY A 112 -3.77 -5.41 -17.81
CA GLY A 112 -4.59 -4.59 -18.68
C GLY A 112 -5.87 -4.12 -17.97
N LYS A 113 -6.33 -2.91 -18.27
CA LYS A 113 -7.46 -2.24 -17.56
C LYS A 113 -8.67 -3.16 -17.32
N LEU A 114 -8.97 -4.04 -18.28
CA LEU A 114 -10.07 -5.00 -18.19
C LEU A 114 -9.87 -6.04 -17.07
N GLU A 115 -8.65 -6.53 -16.92
CA GLU A 115 -8.28 -7.55 -15.94
C GLU A 115 -8.14 -6.95 -14.54
N GLN A 116 -7.64 -5.70 -14.43
CA GLN A 116 -7.68 -4.94 -13.19
C GLN A 116 -9.12 -4.79 -12.67
N LEU A 117 -10.07 -4.44 -13.56
CA LEU A 117 -11.48 -4.31 -13.19
C LEU A 117 -12.10 -5.65 -12.76
N LYS A 118 -11.73 -6.76 -13.41
CA LYS A 118 -12.16 -8.11 -13.00
C LYS A 118 -11.67 -8.45 -11.59
N ARG A 119 -10.38 -8.24 -11.31
CA ARG A 119 -9.78 -8.49 -9.98
C ARG A 119 -10.44 -7.62 -8.89
N LEU A 120 -10.65 -6.32 -9.16
CA LEU A 120 -11.35 -5.42 -8.24
C LEU A 120 -12.81 -5.85 -7.96
N LYS A 121 -13.53 -6.34 -8.96
CA LYS A 121 -14.89 -6.89 -8.76
C LYS A 121 -14.86 -8.12 -7.85
N GLN A 122 -13.88 -9.01 -8.03
CA GLN A 122 -13.75 -10.21 -7.20
C GLN A 122 -13.44 -9.87 -5.74
N VAL A 123 -12.53 -8.92 -5.50
CA VAL A 123 -12.22 -8.42 -4.15
C VAL A 123 -13.45 -7.86 -3.45
N LYS A 124 -14.19 -6.96 -4.12
CA LYS A 124 -15.40 -6.35 -3.55
C LYS A 124 -16.50 -7.38 -3.30
N LYS A 125 -16.62 -8.40 -4.17
CA LYS A 125 -17.56 -9.51 -3.96
C LYS A 125 -17.19 -10.37 -2.75
N LYS A 126 -15.88 -10.55 -2.47
CA LYS A 126 -15.42 -11.33 -1.32
C LYS A 126 -15.63 -10.59 0.01
N GLY A 127 -15.64 -9.26 0.00
CA GLY A 127 -15.93 -8.45 1.19
C GLY A 127 -14.81 -8.49 2.23
N ILE A 128 -13.55 -8.33 1.78
CA ILE A 128 -12.37 -8.27 2.66
C ILE A 128 -12.48 -7.06 3.60
N LYS A 129 -12.12 -7.27 4.87
CA LYS A 129 -12.13 -6.23 5.91
C LYS A 129 -10.73 -6.03 6.47
N ILE A 130 -10.45 -4.82 6.92
CA ILE A 130 -9.30 -4.49 7.76
C ILE A 130 -9.86 -4.44 9.18
N ASP A 131 -9.39 -5.34 10.06
CA ASP A 131 -9.68 -5.32 11.50
C ASP A 131 -8.98 -4.14 12.21
#